data_AF-A0A7C5IRK0-F1
#
_entry.id   AF-A0A7C5IRK0-F1
#
_cell.length_a   1.000
_cell.length_b   1.000
_cell.length_c   1.000
_cell.angle_alpha   90.00
_cell.angle_beta   90.00
_cell.angle_gamma   90.00
#
_symmetry.space_group_name_H-M   'P 1'
#
loop_
_entity.id
_entity.type
_entity.pdbx_description
1 polymer ?
#
loop_
_entity_poly.entity_id
_entity_poly.type
_entity_poly.pdbx_seq_one_letter_code
_entity_poly.pdbx_strand_id
1 'polypeptide(L)'
;MKIREWFNKWNFTSLKINTHFLELELDFTDTDKEAAWEMYVELLTRTTTQKLDDETGVEKTALTSIFSLFPTTRSILKANGSSCVQFTKIAIIILNQVIRPFTAKWHKKSMENAFDDPLECAAFRHDLRDLQVELGNYTGMLSEIAGVEDLTYLEGHAT
;
A
#
# COMPACT_ATOMS: atom_id res chain seq x y z
N MET A 1 -12.56 1.77 19.24
CA MET A 1 -13.01 2.20 17.90
C MET A 1 -13.15 0.96 17.06
N LYS A 2 -14.26 0.81 16.33
CA LYS A 2 -14.48 -0.39 15.51
C LYS A 2 -13.58 -0.40 14.30
N ILE A 3 -13.17 -1.59 13.87
CA ILE A 3 -12.34 -1.78 12.66
C ILE A 3 -13.00 -1.13 11.43
N ARG A 4 -14.32 -1.22 11.28
CA ARG A 4 -15.04 -0.56 10.17
C ARG A 4 -14.86 0.96 10.14
N GLU A 5 -15.04 1.60 11.28
CA GLU A 5 -14.93 3.06 11.41
C GLU A 5 -13.52 3.52 11.07
N TRP A 6 -12.53 2.72 11.46
CA TRP A 6 -11.14 2.99 11.16
C TRP A 6 -10.78 2.80 9.69
N PHE A 7 -11.23 1.74 9.01
CA PHE A 7 -11.04 1.66 7.56
C PHE A 7 -11.73 2.82 6.81
N ASN A 8 -12.90 3.25 7.27
CA ASN A 8 -13.61 4.40 6.69
C ASN A 8 -12.84 5.72 6.88
N LYS A 9 -12.20 5.93 8.04
CA LYS A 9 -11.32 7.09 8.30
C LYS A 9 -10.22 7.21 7.24
N TRP A 10 -9.75 6.08 6.73
CA TRP A 10 -8.67 5.99 5.73
C TRP A 10 -9.17 5.76 4.30
N ASN A 11 -10.44 6.10 4.01
CA ASN A 11 -11.09 5.98 2.69
C ASN A 11 -11.22 4.55 2.12
N PHE A 12 -10.96 3.51 2.91
CA PHE A 12 -11.08 2.11 2.50
C PHE A 12 -12.51 1.57 2.62
N THR A 13 -13.47 2.26 2.01
CA THR A 13 -14.91 1.97 2.14
C THR A 13 -15.41 0.81 1.25
N SER A 14 -14.68 0.51 0.17
CA SER A 14 -15.06 -0.49 -0.84
C SER A 14 -14.45 -1.88 -0.61
N LEU A 15 -13.61 -2.03 0.43
CA LEU A 15 -12.94 -3.29 0.73
C LEU A 15 -13.95 -4.38 1.11
N LYS A 16 -13.80 -5.56 0.52
CA LYS A 16 -14.63 -6.72 0.81
C LYS A 16 -14.09 -7.41 2.05
N ILE A 17 -14.58 -7.00 3.21
CA ILE A 17 -14.14 -7.48 4.52
C ILE A 17 -15.28 -8.25 5.20
N ASN A 18 -14.95 -9.34 5.88
CA ASN A 18 -15.91 -10.13 6.65
C ASN A 18 -16.56 -9.28 7.75
N THR A 19 -17.89 -9.33 7.87
CA THR A 19 -18.67 -8.53 8.83
C THR A 19 -18.29 -8.81 10.29
N HIS A 20 -17.97 -10.05 10.65
CA HIS A 20 -17.51 -10.38 12.00
C HIS A 20 -16.20 -9.67 12.34
N PHE A 21 -15.29 -9.56 11.37
CA PHE A 21 -14.03 -8.84 11.57
C PHE A 21 -14.25 -7.33 11.69
N LEU A 22 -15.15 -6.75 10.89
CA LEU A 22 -15.45 -5.31 10.92
C LEU A 22 -16.02 -4.81 12.26
N GLU A 23 -16.68 -5.67 13.01
CA GLU A 23 -17.31 -5.36 14.30
C GLU A 23 -16.37 -5.52 15.50
N LEU A 24 -15.15 -6.03 15.30
CA LEU A 24 -14.15 -6.12 16.37
C LEU A 24 -13.66 -4.73 16.78
N GLU A 25 -13.30 -4.59 18.05
CA GLU A 25 -12.57 -3.43 18.54
C GLU A 25 -11.11 -3.48 18.09
N LEU A 26 -10.57 -2.31 17.79
CA LEU A 26 -9.16 -2.15 17.50
C LEU A 26 -8.32 -2.25 18.76
N ASP A 27 -7.39 -3.19 18.74
CA ASP A 27 -6.36 -3.37 19.76
C ASP A 27 -5.09 -3.90 19.07
N PHE A 28 -4.02 -3.11 19.11
CA PHE A 28 -2.74 -3.42 18.45
C PHE A 28 -1.70 -3.83 19.50
N THR A 29 -1.17 -5.04 19.34
CA THR A 29 -0.09 -5.55 20.19
C THR A 29 1.23 -4.86 19.84
N ASP A 30 2.22 -4.91 20.72
CA ASP A 30 3.53 -4.31 20.42
C ASP A 30 4.18 -4.92 19.16
N THR A 31 3.97 -6.22 18.91
CA THR A 31 4.43 -6.88 17.67
C THR A 31 3.68 -6.39 16.43
N ASP A 32 2.40 -5.98 16.55
CA ASP A 32 1.70 -5.29 15.45
C ASP A 32 2.34 -3.92 15.16
N LYS A 33 2.72 -3.17 16.21
CA LYS A 33 3.34 -1.85 16.08
C LYS A 33 4.73 -1.94 15.43
N GLU A 34 5.54 -2.92 15.84
CA GLU A 34 6.85 -3.20 15.25
C GLU A 34 6.74 -3.54 13.76
N ALA A 35 5.85 -4.48 13.41
CA ALA A 35 5.62 -4.85 12.01
C ALA A 35 5.07 -3.68 11.17
N ALA A 36 4.19 -2.86 11.76
CA ALA A 36 3.67 -1.67 11.10
C ALA A 36 4.76 -0.63 10.87
N TRP A 37 5.65 -0.42 11.84
CA TRP A 37 6.80 0.47 11.70
C TRP A 37 7.73 0.04 10.57
N GLU A 38 8.07 -1.25 10.49
CA GLU A 38 8.89 -1.78 9.39
C GLU A 38 8.25 -1.50 8.02
N MET A 39 6.96 -1.78 7.87
CA MET A 39 6.26 -1.55 6.61
C MET A 39 6.09 -0.05 6.29
N TYR A 40 5.91 0.78 7.33
CA TYR A 40 5.80 2.22 7.21
C TYR A 40 7.09 2.82 6.63
N VAL A 41 8.26 2.44 7.16
CA VAL A 41 9.57 2.87 6.66
C VAL A 41 9.76 2.45 5.20
N GLU A 42 9.35 1.22 4.86
CA GLU A 42 9.40 0.73 3.48
C GLU A 42 8.56 1.58 2.53
N LEU A 43 7.36 2.02 2.93
CA LEU A 43 6.51 2.85 2.06
C LEU A 43 6.98 4.31 1.98
N LEU A 44 7.47 4.89 3.08
CA LEU A 44 7.98 6.26 3.09
C LEU A 44 9.20 6.45 2.19
N THR A 45 10.07 5.44 2.10
CA THR A 45 11.38 5.57 1.44
C THR A 45 11.38 5.09 -0.01
N ARG A 46 10.25 4.60 -0.52
CA ARG A 46 10.13 4.11 -1.89
C ARG A 46 9.88 5.23 -2.89
N THR A 47 10.67 5.26 -3.95
CA THR A 47 10.48 6.22 -5.05
C THR A 47 9.13 6.10 -5.76
N THR A 48 8.47 4.94 -5.69
CA THR A 48 7.16 4.73 -6.33
C THR A 48 5.94 5.12 -5.51
N THR A 49 6.11 5.45 -4.23
CA THR A 49 5.04 6.05 -3.43
C THR A 49 4.99 7.57 -3.62
N GLN A 50 6.09 8.16 -4.14
CA GLN A 50 6.12 9.55 -4.59
C GLN A 50 5.63 9.66 -6.05
N LYS A 51 5.05 10.82 -6.40
CA LYS A 51 4.55 11.10 -7.75
C LYS A 51 5.70 10.92 -8.75
N LEU A 52 5.53 10.00 -9.70
CA LEU A 52 6.40 9.97 -10.87
C LEU A 52 6.07 11.21 -11.70
N ASP A 53 7.07 12.05 -11.91
CA ASP A 53 6.95 13.16 -12.83
C ASP A 53 6.62 12.64 -14.24
N ASP A 54 5.81 13.38 -14.99
CA ASP A 54 5.25 12.90 -16.26
C ASP A 54 6.34 12.75 -17.34
N GLU A 55 7.49 13.40 -17.18
CA GLU A 55 8.64 13.33 -18.09
C GLU A 55 9.73 12.33 -17.64
N THR A 56 9.66 11.80 -16.42
CA THR A 56 10.71 10.94 -15.85
C THR A 56 10.17 9.63 -15.27
N GLY A 57 11.06 8.63 -15.16
CA GLY A 57 10.73 7.31 -14.64
C GLY A 57 10.19 6.33 -15.69
N VAL A 58 10.47 5.04 -15.45
CA VAL A 58 10.14 3.94 -16.37
C VAL A 58 9.02 3.11 -15.75
N GLU A 59 7.91 2.93 -16.48
CA GLU A 59 6.69 2.24 -16.04
C GLU A 59 7.01 0.82 -15.55
N LYS A 60 7.90 0.12 -16.25
CA LYS A 60 8.38 -1.21 -15.85
C LYS A 60 9.09 -1.21 -14.50
N THR A 61 9.90 -0.19 -14.22
CA THR A 61 10.57 -0.02 -12.92
C THR A 61 9.55 0.27 -11.84
N ALA A 62 8.56 1.12 -12.13
CA ALA A 62 7.49 1.42 -11.19
C ALA A 62 6.67 0.16 -10.84
N LEU A 63 6.26 -0.61 -11.86
CA LEU A 63 5.56 -1.87 -11.69
C LEU A 63 6.38 -2.87 -10.85
N THR A 64 7.70 -2.95 -11.09
CA THR A 64 8.60 -3.84 -10.34
C THR A 64 8.69 -3.44 -8.87
N SER A 65 8.78 -2.15 -8.57
CA SER A 65 8.80 -1.63 -7.19
C SER A 65 7.49 -1.90 -6.46
N ILE A 66 6.34 -1.69 -7.11
CA ILE A 66 5.03 -2.02 -6.52
C ILE A 66 4.91 -3.54 -6.27
N PHE A 67 5.36 -4.37 -7.23
CA PHE A 67 5.35 -5.82 -7.06
C PHE A 67 6.25 -6.28 -5.90
N SER A 68 7.35 -5.58 -5.61
CA SER A 68 8.25 -5.95 -4.51
C SER A 68 7.64 -5.74 -3.11
N LEU A 69 6.50 -5.06 -2.99
CA LEU A 69 5.73 -4.99 -1.74
C LEU A 69 5.26 -6.38 -1.26
N PHE A 70 4.99 -7.32 -2.18
CA PHE A 70 4.62 -8.69 -1.81
C PHE A 70 5.73 -9.46 -1.07
N PRO A 71 6.98 -9.57 -1.59
CA PRO A 71 8.06 -10.18 -0.83
C PRO A 71 8.43 -9.38 0.42
N THR A 72 8.45 -8.03 0.38
CA THR A 72 8.72 -7.19 1.57
C THR A 72 7.74 -7.50 2.70
N THR A 73 6.44 -7.41 2.43
CA THR A 73 5.41 -7.70 3.44
C THR A 73 5.53 -9.13 3.99
N ARG A 74 5.80 -10.12 3.12
CA ARG A 74 6.00 -11.50 3.56
C ARG A 74 7.21 -11.66 4.48
N SER A 75 8.28 -10.91 4.24
CA SER A 75 9.46 -10.93 5.11
C SER A 75 9.15 -10.36 6.48
N ILE A 76 8.47 -9.20 6.55
CA ILE A 76 8.05 -8.56 7.80
C ILE A 76 7.16 -9.51 8.63
N LEU A 77 6.15 -10.12 7.99
CA LEU A 77 5.25 -11.08 8.66
C LEU A 77 5.98 -12.32 9.19
N LYS A 78 6.99 -12.81 8.47
CA LYS A 78 7.79 -13.96 8.91
C LYS A 78 8.75 -13.59 10.04
N ALA A 79 9.30 -12.38 10.03
CA ALA A 79 10.22 -11.91 11.06
C ALA A 79 9.50 -11.65 12.39
N ASN A 80 8.33 -11.02 12.34
CA ASN A 80 7.51 -10.68 13.51
C ASN A 80 6.66 -11.88 14.01
N GLY A 81 6.51 -12.92 13.19
CA GLY A 81 5.83 -14.16 13.57
C GLY A 81 4.32 -14.01 13.76
N SER A 82 3.69 -15.03 14.35
CA SER A 82 2.22 -15.12 14.44
C SER A 82 1.56 -14.14 15.41
N SER A 83 2.34 -13.34 16.14
CA SER A 83 1.83 -12.43 17.16
C SER A 83 1.32 -11.10 16.58
N CYS A 84 1.79 -10.67 15.39
CA CYS A 84 1.32 -9.48 14.68
C CYS A 84 -0.03 -9.70 13.95
N VAL A 85 -1.03 -10.19 14.67
CA VAL A 85 -2.29 -10.68 14.09
C VAL A 85 -3.08 -9.58 13.37
N GLN A 86 -3.15 -8.38 13.92
CA GLN A 86 -3.97 -7.31 13.32
C GLN A 86 -3.27 -6.70 12.11
N PHE A 87 -1.96 -6.43 12.22
CA PHE A 87 -1.15 -6.02 11.09
C PHE A 87 -1.24 -7.04 9.95
N THR A 88 -1.14 -8.35 10.27
CA THR A 88 -1.28 -9.43 9.28
C THR A 88 -2.58 -9.32 8.49
N LYS A 89 -3.71 -9.13 9.18
CA LYS A 89 -5.02 -9.03 8.50
C LYS A 89 -5.08 -7.83 7.57
N ILE A 90 -4.63 -6.67 8.04
CA ILE A 90 -4.62 -5.42 7.25
C ILE A 90 -3.70 -5.59 6.03
N ALA A 91 -2.47 -6.05 6.24
CA ALA A 91 -1.49 -6.23 5.17
C ALA A 91 -1.97 -7.21 4.09
N ILE A 92 -2.61 -8.33 4.48
CA ILE A 92 -3.18 -9.30 3.53
C ILE A 92 -4.32 -8.68 2.72
N ILE A 93 -5.18 -7.87 3.35
CA ILE A 93 -6.28 -7.18 2.66
C ILE A 93 -5.71 -6.20 1.64
N ILE A 94 -4.76 -5.34 2.03
CA ILE A 94 -4.14 -4.36 1.13
C ILE A 94 -3.42 -5.06 -0.03
N LEU A 95 -2.60 -6.07 0.23
CA LEU A 95 -1.91 -6.82 -0.81
C LEU A 95 -2.89 -7.43 -1.83
N ASN A 96 -4.00 -8.02 -1.37
CA ASN A 96 -4.89 -8.77 -2.24
C ASN A 96 -5.99 -7.95 -2.91
N GLN A 97 -6.47 -6.89 -2.28
CA GLN A 97 -7.60 -6.10 -2.79
C GLN A 97 -7.16 -4.77 -3.40
N VAL A 98 -6.00 -4.23 -3.00
CA VAL A 98 -5.48 -2.94 -3.51
C VAL A 98 -4.33 -3.17 -4.49
N ILE A 99 -3.28 -3.87 -4.07
CA ILE A 99 -2.04 -4.00 -4.86
C ILE A 99 -2.13 -5.09 -5.94
N ARG A 100 -2.76 -6.24 -5.64
CA ARG A 100 -2.88 -7.37 -6.57
C ARG A 100 -3.64 -7.01 -7.85
N PRO A 101 -4.80 -6.32 -7.83
CA PRO A 101 -5.49 -5.97 -9.07
C PRO A 101 -4.63 -5.13 -10.02
N PHE A 102 -3.94 -4.13 -9.47
CA PHE A 102 -3.00 -3.28 -10.24
C PHE A 102 -1.87 -4.11 -10.85
N THR A 103 -1.15 -4.87 -10.02
CA THR A 103 0.00 -5.66 -10.49
C THR A 103 -0.41 -6.77 -11.46
N ALA A 104 -1.57 -7.41 -11.28
CA ALA A 104 -2.07 -8.42 -12.20
C ALA A 104 -2.41 -7.85 -13.59
N LYS A 105 -3.10 -6.70 -13.64
CA LYS A 105 -3.42 -5.99 -14.89
C LYS A 105 -2.14 -5.63 -15.64
N TRP A 106 -1.24 -4.93 -14.96
CA TRP A 106 -0.07 -4.34 -15.61
C TRP A 106 1.07 -5.32 -15.86
N HIS A 107 1.19 -6.39 -15.08
CA HIS A 107 2.11 -7.48 -15.41
C HIS A 107 1.73 -8.14 -16.73
N LYS A 108 0.45 -8.46 -16.95
CA LYS A 108 0.00 -9.03 -18.24
C LYS A 108 0.31 -8.07 -19.40
N LYS A 109 -0.11 -6.81 -19.27
CA LYS A 109 0.13 -5.78 -20.29
C LYS A 109 1.63 -5.54 -20.56
N SER A 110 2.47 -5.56 -19.52
CA SER A 110 3.92 -5.45 -19.68
C SER A 110 4.53 -6.61 -20.48
N MET A 111 3.97 -7.81 -20.39
CA MET A 111 4.42 -8.95 -21.20
C MET A 111 3.98 -8.84 -22.66
N GLU A 112 2.98 -8.00 -22.94
CA GLU A 112 2.46 -7.68 -24.27
C GLU A 112 3.09 -6.39 -24.84
N ASN A 113 4.22 -5.93 -24.28
CA ASN A 113 4.94 -4.71 -24.67
C ASN A 113 4.10 -3.42 -24.58
N ALA A 114 3.14 -3.36 -23.65
CA ALA A 114 2.30 -2.18 -23.49
C ALA A 114 3.09 -0.88 -23.19
N PHE A 115 4.30 -0.97 -22.64
CA PHE A 115 5.12 0.22 -22.36
C PHE A 115 5.84 0.80 -23.59
N ASP A 116 5.66 0.20 -24.76
CA ASP A 116 6.08 0.79 -26.04
C ASP A 116 4.97 1.64 -26.68
N ASP A 117 3.74 1.58 -26.14
CA ASP A 117 2.58 2.36 -26.59
C ASP A 117 2.32 3.56 -25.64
N PRO A 118 2.42 4.81 -26.14
CA PRO A 118 2.15 6.00 -25.34
C PRO A 118 0.77 6.04 -24.66
N LEU A 119 -0.26 5.46 -25.28
CA LEU A 119 -1.61 5.43 -24.71
C LEU A 119 -1.68 4.49 -23.50
N GLU A 120 -1.00 3.35 -23.59
CA GLU A 120 -0.90 2.39 -22.49
C GLU A 120 -0.01 2.92 -21.35
N CYS A 121 1.08 3.64 -21.67
CA CYS A 121 1.88 4.35 -20.66
C CYS A 121 1.05 5.40 -19.91
N ALA A 122 0.25 6.20 -20.63
CA ALA A 122 -0.65 7.17 -20.01
C ALA A 122 -1.70 6.50 -19.10
N ALA A 123 -2.27 5.37 -19.54
CA ALA A 123 -3.20 4.59 -18.73
C ALA A 123 -2.53 3.97 -17.49
N PHE A 124 -1.29 3.50 -17.60
CA PHE A 124 -0.51 2.99 -16.46
C PHE A 124 -0.28 4.09 -15.43
N ARG A 125 0.15 5.28 -15.87
CA ARG A 125 0.40 6.43 -14.98
C ARG A 125 -0.87 6.91 -14.30
N HIS A 126 -2.02 6.86 -14.97
CA HIS A 126 -3.31 7.14 -14.35
C HIS A 126 -3.64 6.16 -13.24
N ASP A 127 -3.65 4.85 -13.53
CA ASP A 127 -3.88 3.81 -12.52
C ASP A 127 -2.87 3.88 -11.37
N LEU A 128 -1.62 4.24 -11.66
CA LEU A 128 -0.57 4.33 -10.65
C LEU A 128 -0.83 5.49 -9.70
N ARG A 129 -1.30 6.64 -10.18
CA ARG A 129 -1.69 7.77 -9.32
C ARG A 129 -2.82 7.38 -8.39
N ASP A 130 -3.82 6.65 -8.89
CA ASP A 130 -4.91 6.15 -8.06
C ASP A 130 -4.39 5.19 -6.98
N LEU A 131 -3.51 4.25 -7.36
CA LEU A 131 -2.86 3.37 -6.39
C LEU A 131 -2.00 4.13 -5.37
N GLN A 132 -1.30 5.19 -5.78
CA GLN A 132 -0.48 6.01 -4.89
C GLN A 132 -1.31 6.71 -3.80
N VAL A 133 -2.54 7.14 -4.12
CA VAL A 133 -3.48 7.67 -3.11
C VAL A 133 -3.81 6.60 -2.08
N GLU A 134 -4.15 5.39 -2.52
CA GLU A 134 -4.46 4.26 -1.62
C GLU A 134 -3.24 3.85 -0.78
N LEU A 135 -2.03 3.86 -1.35
CA LEU A 135 -0.79 3.59 -0.63
C LEU A 135 -0.45 4.70 0.38
N GLY A 136 -0.78 5.95 0.08
CA GLY A 136 -0.67 7.06 1.02
C GLY A 136 -1.58 6.85 2.23
N ASN A 137 -2.85 6.50 2.00
CA ASN A 137 -3.79 6.16 3.08
C ASN A 137 -3.27 4.98 3.92
N TYR A 138 -2.74 3.94 3.27
CA TYR A 138 -2.16 2.80 3.98
C TYR A 138 -0.92 3.20 4.79
N THR A 139 -0.08 4.10 4.28
CA THR A 139 1.11 4.59 5.01
C THR A 139 0.70 5.34 6.28
N GLY A 140 -0.33 6.19 6.21
CA GLY A 140 -0.89 6.83 7.39
C GLY A 140 -1.56 5.86 8.38
N MET A 141 -2.23 4.80 7.89
CA MET A 141 -2.71 3.73 8.79
C MET A 141 -1.56 3.09 9.57
N LEU A 142 -0.43 2.84 8.91
CA LEU A 142 0.73 2.21 9.52
C LEU A 142 1.39 3.11 10.57
N SER A 143 1.46 4.43 10.35
CA SER A 143 1.97 5.35 11.37
C SER A 143 1.08 5.38 12.62
N GLU A 144 -0.25 5.34 12.45
CA GLU A 144 -1.20 5.24 13.55
C GLU A 144 -1.05 3.92 14.32
N ILE A 145 -0.87 2.79 13.63
CA ILE A 145 -0.60 1.49 14.29
C ILE A 145 0.73 1.55 15.05
N ALA A 146 1.78 2.06 14.42
CA ALA A 146 3.12 2.15 15.02
C ALA A 146 3.20 3.16 16.17
N GLY A 147 2.24 4.08 16.28
CA GLY A 147 2.24 5.14 17.30
C GLY A 147 3.29 6.22 17.05
N VAL A 148 3.59 6.50 15.77
CA VAL A 148 4.60 7.48 15.35
C VAL A 148 3.94 8.67 14.64
N GLU A 149 4.67 9.78 14.53
CA GLU A 149 4.24 10.90 13.71
C GLU A 149 4.10 10.48 12.24
N ASP A 150 3.01 10.90 11.60
CA ASP A 150 2.76 10.62 10.19
C ASP A 150 3.58 11.57 9.30
N LEU A 151 4.53 10.99 8.60
CA LEU A 151 5.49 11.67 7.74
C LEU A 151 5.15 11.53 6.25
N THR A 152 3.99 10.93 5.92
CA THR A 152 3.60 10.60 4.53
C THR A 152 3.60 11.82 3.60
N TYR A 153 3.33 13.00 4.13
CA TYR A 153 3.27 14.26 3.37
C TYR A 153 4.24 15.33 3.88
N LEU A 154 5.41 14.92 4.40
CA LEU A 154 6.44 15.87 4.88
C LEU A 154 6.92 16.85 3.81
N GLU A 155 7.07 16.37 2.57
CA GLU A 155 7.48 17.19 1.45
C GLU A 155 6.24 17.87 0.86
N GLY A 156 6.07 19.16 1.17
CA GLY A 156 5.00 19.96 0.58
C GLY A 156 5.10 19.97 -0.94
N HIS A 157 3.96 19.92 -1.64
CA HIS A 157 3.93 20.11 -3.09
C HIS A 157 4.57 21.46 -3.42
N ALA A 158 5.68 21.45 -4.18
CA ALA A 158 6.18 22.67 -4.81
C ALA A 158 5.04 23.24 -5.66
N THR A 159 4.59 24.45 -5.30
CA THR A 159 3.55 25.23 -5.98
C THR A 159 3.93 25.52 -7.42
#